data_AF-A0A7C1C050-F1
#
_entry.id   AF-A0A7C1C050-F1
#
_cell.length_a   1.000
_cell.length_b   1.000
_cell.length_c   1.000
_cell.angle_alpha   90.00
_cell.angle_beta   90.00
_cell.angle_gamma   90.00
#
_symmetry.space_group_name_H-M   'P 1'
#
loop_
_entity.id
_entity.type
_entity.pdbx_description
1 polymer ?
#
loop_
_entity_poly.entity_id
_entity_poly.type
_entity_poly.pdbx_seq_one_letter_code
_entity_poly.pdbx_strand_id
1 'polypeptide(L)'
;MIGTLVNVATVVAGSLIGILFKSRLPERFIKIFFQVIGLFTLYLGFSMALKSTHVLQMIFSLILGAVIGESLHLDRGLEKLAEKMKKRFKSNNERFSDGLLTAFLLYCMGSLTILGAIQEGMTGDAHLLFIKSLMDGVSSIALASGLGIGVLFSAVPLLIYQGGITLLSMWLGNFFPAIMI
;
A
#
# COMPACT_ATOMS: atom_id res chain seq x y z
N MET A 1 10.26 7.27 9.70
CA MET A 1 10.06 7.33 8.23
C MET A 1 11.02 6.45 7.43
N ILE A 2 12.01 5.80 8.05
CA ILE A 2 12.93 4.89 7.36
C ILE A 2 12.15 3.76 6.68
N GLY A 3 11.20 3.11 7.38
CA GLY A 3 10.37 2.06 6.83
C GLY A 3 9.53 2.53 5.64
N THR A 4 9.00 3.75 5.70
CA THR A 4 8.27 4.35 4.57
C THR A 4 9.15 4.56 3.34
N LEU A 5 10.35 5.12 3.53
CA LEU A 5 11.29 5.34 2.44
C LEU A 5 11.79 4.02 1.84
N VAL A 6 12.03 3.02 2.69
CA VAL A 6 12.41 1.67 2.25
C VAL A 6 11.29 1.04 1.42
N ASN A 7 10.02 1.15 1.85
CA ASN A 7 8.91 0.61 1.06
C ASN A 7 8.78 1.26 -0.32
N VAL A 8 8.87 2.59 -0.37
CA VAL A 8 8.83 3.31 -1.64
C VAL A 8 10.02 2.91 -2.54
N ALA A 9 11.21 2.78 -1.96
CA ALA A 9 12.39 2.36 -2.69
C ALA A 9 12.27 0.93 -3.23
N THR A 10 11.72 -0.02 -2.45
CA THR A 10 11.53 -1.41 -2.90
C THR A 10 10.46 -1.51 -3.99
N VAL A 11 9.38 -0.73 -3.92
CA VAL A 11 8.36 -0.65 -4.99
C VAL A 11 8.97 -0.07 -6.27
N VAL A 12 9.78 0.99 -6.18
CA VAL A 12 10.45 1.58 -7.35
C VAL A 12 11.43 0.58 -7.96
N ALA A 13 12.32 0.00 -7.15
CA ALA A 13 13.31 -0.96 -7.61
C ALA A 13 12.65 -2.22 -8.20
N GLY A 14 11.67 -2.78 -7.51
CA GLY A 14 10.95 -3.95 -7.96
C GLY A 14 10.14 -3.69 -9.23
N SER A 15 9.52 -2.51 -9.36
CA SER A 15 8.83 -2.14 -10.60
C SER A 15 9.80 -2.01 -11.78
N LEU A 16 10.97 -1.39 -11.58
CA LEU A 16 12.00 -1.28 -12.62
C LEU A 16 12.50 -2.67 -13.05
N ILE A 17 12.74 -3.57 -12.09
CA ILE A 17 13.07 -4.97 -12.36
C ILE A 17 11.93 -5.63 -13.15
N GLY A 18 10.68 -5.55 -12.68
CA GLY A 18 9.53 -6.15 -13.38
C GLY A 18 9.39 -5.66 -14.83
N ILE A 19 9.57 -4.36 -15.07
CA ILE A 19 9.55 -3.78 -16.42
C ILE A 19 10.71 -4.30 -17.28
N LEU A 20 11.92 -4.43 -16.71
CA LEU A 20 13.09 -4.94 -17.42
C LEU A 20 12.92 -6.42 -17.79
N PHE A 21 12.36 -7.21 -16.88
CA PHE A 21 12.10 -8.63 -17.08
C PHE A 21 10.87 -8.90 -17.98
N LYS A 22 9.93 -7.95 -18.12
CA LYS A 22 8.75 -8.02 -19.03
C LYS A 22 8.03 -9.38 -18.92
N SER A 23 7.37 -9.83 -19.98
CA SER A 23 6.69 -11.14 -20.11
C SER A 23 7.59 -12.38 -19.94
N ARG A 24 8.83 -12.25 -19.44
CA ARG A 24 9.72 -13.41 -19.19
C ARG A 24 9.42 -14.13 -17.87
N LEU A 25 8.63 -13.53 -16.98
CA LEU A 25 8.15 -14.19 -15.77
C LEU A 25 6.95 -15.10 -16.12
N PRO A 26 7.05 -16.43 -15.93
CA PRO A 26 5.93 -17.31 -16.18
C PRO A 26 4.76 -16.98 -15.23
N GLU A 27 3.53 -16.97 -15.74
CA GLU A 27 2.33 -16.64 -14.95
C GLU A 27 2.19 -17.50 -13.68
N ARG A 28 2.71 -18.73 -13.70
CA ARG A 28 2.74 -19.62 -12.53
C ARG A 28 3.48 -18.99 -11.36
N PHE A 29 4.61 -18.32 -11.58
CA PHE A 29 5.37 -17.66 -10.51
C PHE A 29 4.62 -16.45 -9.97
N ILE A 30 4.03 -15.64 -10.85
CA ILE A 30 3.18 -14.50 -10.46
C ILE A 30 2.04 -14.99 -9.55
N LYS A 31 1.34 -16.06 -9.95
CA LYS A 31 0.27 -16.67 -9.13
C LYS A 31 0.78 -17.15 -7.77
N ILE A 32 1.92 -17.83 -7.73
CA ILE A 32 2.53 -18.30 -6.47
C ILE A 32 2.85 -17.11 -5.55
N PHE A 33 3.44 -16.03 -6.06
CA PHE A 33 3.74 -14.85 -5.26
C PHE A 33 2.48 -14.24 -4.65
N PHE A 34 1.43 -14.06 -5.45
CA PHE A 34 0.16 -13.55 -4.95
C PHE A 34 -0.51 -14.48 -3.94
N GLN A 35 -0.42 -15.80 -4.11
CA GLN A 35 -0.94 -16.78 -3.15
C GLN A 35 -0.20 -16.70 -1.81
N VAL A 36 1.14 -16.64 -1.84
CA VAL A 36 1.95 -16.52 -0.62
C VAL A 36 1.64 -15.22 0.12
N ILE A 37 1.60 -14.10 -0.61
CA ILE A 37 1.29 -12.78 -0.06
C ILE A 37 -0.13 -12.77 0.53
N GLY A 38 -1.12 -13.28 -0.20
CA GLY A 38 -2.50 -13.37 0.27
C GLY A 38 -2.65 -14.24 1.52
N LEU A 39 -2.00 -15.41 1.56
CA LEU A 39 -2.02 -16.30 2.73
C LEU A 39 -1.38 -15.62 3.95
N PHE A 40 -0.27 -14.92 3.75
CA PHE A 40 0.39 -14.16 4.82
C PHE A 40 -0.46 -12.97 5.28
N THR A 41 -1.13 -12.25 4.38
CA THR A 41 -2.07 -11.18 4.72
C THR A 41 -3.22 -11.70 5.57
N LEU A 42 -3.78 -12.87 5.24
CA LEU A 42 -4.80 -13.53 6.07
C LEU A 42 -4.26 -13.86 7.46
N TYR A 43 -3.08 -14.48 7.54
CA TYR A 43 -2.44 -14.80 8.82
C TYR A 43 -2.25 -13.54 9.69
N LEU A 44 -1.70 -12.47 9.13
CA LEU A 44 -1.52 -11.20 9.84
C LEU A 44 -2.86 -10.62 10.27
N GLY A 45 -3.84 -10.54 9.35
CA GLY A 45 -5.17 -10.00 9.64
C GLY A 45 -5.85 -10.72 10.82
N PHE A 46 -5.84 -12.05 10.83
CA PHE A 46 -6.37 -12.84 11.94
C PHE A 46 -5.58 -12.65 13.22
N SER A 47 -4.24 -12.69 13.15
CA SER A 47 -3.38 -12.50 14.32
C SER A 47 -3.62 -11.14 15.00
N MET A 48 -3.84 -10.10 14.20
CA MET A 48 -4.15 -8.76 14.71
C MET A 48 -5.57 -8.65 15.25
N ALA A 49 -6.55 -9.20 14.54
CA ALA A 49 -7.96 -9.17 14.96
C ALA A 49 -8.18 -9.92 16.28
N LEU A 50 -7.56 -11.10 16.43
CA LEU A 50 -7.68 -11.93 17.64
C LEU A 50 -7.03 -11.30 18.88
N LYS A 51 -6.06 -10.40 18.71
CA LYS A 51 -5.46 -9.64 19.81
C LYS A 51 -6.29 -8.42 20.22
N SER A 52 -7.30 -8.03 19.43
CA SER A 52 -8.11 -6.84 19.72
C SER A 52 -9.09 -7.12 20.86
N THR A 53 -9.03 -6.30 21.90
CA THR A 53 -9.93 -6.38 23.06
C THR A 53 -11.20 -5.54 22.88
N HIS A 54 -11.25 -4.66 21.88
CA HIS A 54 -12.31 -3.66 21.69
C HIS A 54 -13.17 -3.95 20.44
N VAL A 55 -13.84 -5.10 20.42
CA VAL A 55 -14.66 -5.57 19.30
C VAL A 55 -15.74 -4.55 18.90
N LEU A 56 -16.35 -3.85 19.85
CA LEU A 56 -17.38 -2.85 19.56
C LEU A 56 -16.80 -1.65 18.78
N GLN A 57 -15.63 -1.14 19.17
CA GLN A 57 -14.96 -0.04 18.47
C GLN A 57 -14.55 -0.46 17.06
N MET A 58 -14.12 -1.71 16.88
CA MET A 58 -13.82 -2.28 15.57
C MET A 58 -15.06 -2.25 14.66
N ILE A 59 -16.20 -2.75 15.12
CA ILE A 59 -17.46 -2.74 14.35
C ILE A 59 -17.86 -1.31 13.99
N PHE A 60 -17.83 -0.37 14.94
CA PHE A 60 -18.15 1.03 14.67
C PHE A 60 -17.22 1.65 13.63
N SER A 61 -15.92 1.39 13.73
CA SER A 61 -14.92 1.92 12.80
C SER A 61 -15.11 1.38 11.38
N LEU A 62 -15.47 0.10 11.26
CA LEU A 62 -15.78 -0.53 9.98
C LEU A 62 -17.04 0.07 9.34
N ILE A 63 -18.12 0.23 10.11
CA ILE A 63 -19.37 0.81 9.60
C ILE A 63 -19.16 2.26 9.17
N LEU A 64 -18.56 3.09 10.03
CA LEU A 64 -18.31 4.50 9.73
C LEU A 64 -17.35 4.65 8.56
N GLY A 65 -16.27 3.87 8.54
CA GLY A 65 -15.31 3.88 7.44
C GLY A 65 -15.94 3.51 6.10
N ALA A 66 -16.82 2.51 6.07
CA ALA A 66 -17.54 2.11 4.86
C ALA A 66 -18.51 3.19 4.38
N VAL A 67 -19.33 3.74 5.28
CA VAL A 67 -20.29 4.80 4.93
C VAL A 67 -19.58 6.06 4.44
N ILE A 68 -18.51 6.48 5.12
CA ILE A 68 -17.71 7.64 4.71
C ILE A 68 -17.02 7.37 3.37
N GLY A 69 -16.41 6.20 3.20
CA GLY A 69 -15.73 5.83 1.96
C GLY A 69 -16.66 5.82 0.75
N GLU A 70 -17.85 5.25 0.91
CA GLU A 70 -18.89 5.22 -0.14
C GLU A 70 -19.43 6.63 -0.42
N SER A 71 -19.71 7.42 0.62
CA SER A 71 -20.21 8.80 0.45
C SER A 71 -19.22 9.68 -0.30
N LEU A 72 -17.92 9.49 -0.05
CA LEU A 72 -16.84 10.20 -0.75
C LEU A 72 -16.57 9.66 -2.15
N HIS A 73 -17.17 8.53 -2.55
CA HIS A 73 -16.93 7.85 -3.82
C HIS A 73 -15.43 7.67 -4.09
N LEU A 74 -14.72 7.09 -3.10
CA LEU A 74 -13.26 6.94 -3.15
C LEU A 74 -12.81 6.15 -4.39
N ASP A 75 -13.61 5.18 -4.84
CA ASP A 75 -13.43 4.44 -6.10
C ASP A 75 -13.27 5.40 -7.30
N ARG A 76 -14.24 6.31 -7.52
CA ARG A 76 -14.21 7.29 -8.61
C ARG A 76 -13.06 8.29 -8.44
N GLY A 77 -12.73 8.63 -7.20
CA GLY A 77 -11.58 9.47 -6.87
C GLY A 77 -10.26 8.87 -7.36
N LEU A 78 -10.08 7.56 -7.11
CA LEU A 78 -8.90 6.82 -7.54
C LEU A 78 -8.81 6.69 -9.06
N GLU A 79 -9.91 6.37 -9.74
CA GLU A 79 -9.95 6.33 -11.21
C GLU A 79 -9.56 7.68 -11.83
N LYS A 80 -10.12 8.79 -11.32
CA LYS A 80 -9.77 10.14 -11.77
C LYS A 80 -8.30 10.48 -11.51
N LEU A 81 -7.75 10.05 -10.37
CA LEU A 81 -6.34 10.24 -10.05
C LEU A 81 -5.45 9.48 -11.04
N ALA A 82 -5.80 8.23 -11.35
CA ALA A 82 -5.07 7.42 -12.32
C ALA A 82 -5.09 8.05 -13.72
N GLU A 83 -6.24 8.50 -14.18
CA GLU A 83 -6.37 9.20 -15.47
C GLU A 83 -5.61 10.53 -15.50
N LYS A 84 -5.63 11.30 -14.40
CA LYS A 84 -4.87 12.55 -14.29
C LYS A 84 -3.36 12.29 -14.36
N MET A 85 -2.88 11.21 -13.72
CA MET A 85 -1.49 10.78 -13.78
C MET A 85 -1.13 10.32 -15.21
N LYS A 86 -1.97 9.51 -15.86
CA LYS A 86 -1.78 9.06 -17.25
C LYS A 86 -1.59 10.24 -18.21
N LYS A 87 -2.47 11.25 -18.10
CA LYS A 87 -2.40 12.49 -18.90
C LYS A 87 -1.15 13.31 -18.58
N ARG A 88 -0.83 13.50 -17.29
CA ARG A 88 0.34 14.30 -16.85
C ARG A 88 1.66 13.70 -17.33
N PHE A 89 1.78 12.39 -17.33
CA PHE A 89 2.98 11.67 -17.76
C PHE A 89 2.96 11.28 -19.25
N LYS A 90 1.95 11.74 -20.01
CA LYS A 90 1.78 11.48 -21.46
C LYS A 90 2.00 10.01 -21.83
N SER A 91 1.54 9.09 -20.98
CA SER A 91 1.75 7.66 -21.24
C SER A 91 0.80 7.19 -22.34
N ASN A 92 1.36 6.71 -23.45
CA ASN A 92 0.61 6.07 -24.53
C ASN A 92 0.20 4.61 -24.20
N ASN A 93 0.53 4.11 -23.01
CA ASN A 93 0.23 2.74 -22.63
C ASN A 93 -1.21 2.63 -22.13
N GLU A 94 -2.03 1.86 -22.84
CA GLU A 94 -3.44 1.61 -22.47
C GLU A 94 -3.56 1.03 -21.07
N ARG A 95 -2.62 0.14 -20.68
CA ARG A 95 -2.58 -0.53 -19.37
C ARG A 95 -2.01 0.33 -18.24
N PHE A 96 -1.66 1.59 -18.51
CA PHE A 96 -1.08 2.46 -17.50
C PHE A 96 -2.02 2.66 -16.30
N SER A 97 -3.29 2.97 -16.57
CA SER A 97 -4.29 3.22 -15.53
C SER A 97 -4.53 1.95 -14.70
N ASP A 98 -4.66 0.80 -15.36
CA ASP A 98 -4.87 -0.49 -14.69
C ASP A 98 -3.68 -0.86 -13.80
N GLY A 99 -2.45 -0.69 -14.30
CA GLY A 99 -1.22 -0.93 -13.53
C GLY A 99 -1.12 -0.03 -12.31
N LEU A 100 -1.41 1.26 -12.48
CA LEU A 100 -1.38 2.25 -11.40
C LEU A 100 -2.47 1.96 -10.34
N LEU A 101 -3.71 1.70 -10.76
CA LEU A 101 -4.83 1.41 -9.87
C LEU A 101 -4.63 0.11 -9.12
N THR A 102 -4.27 -0.97 -9.82
CA THR A 102 -4.03 -2.28 -9.20
C THR A 102 -2.92 -2.20 -8.15
N ALA A 103 -1.81 -1.55 -8.49
CA ALA A 103 -0.70 -1.37 -7.57
C ALA A 103 -1.07 -0.45 -6.39
N PHE A 104 -1.81 0.63 -6.62
CA PHE A 104 -2.29 1.50 -5.56
C PHE A 104 -3.20 0.75 -4.58
N LEU A 105 -4.20 0.02 -5.08
CA LEU A 105 -5.12 -0.73 -4.24
C LEU A 105 -4.38 -1.78 -3.41
N LEU A 106 -3.43 -2.49 -4.02
CA LEU A 106 -2.62 -3.49 -3.33
C LEU A 106 -1.71 -2.87 -2.26
N TYR A 107 -1.01 -1.77 -2.58
CA TYR A 107 -0.01 -1.19 -1.67
C TYR A 107 -0.61 -0.25 -0.64
N CYS A 108 -1.61 0.57 -0.99
CA CYS A 108 -2.09 1.64 -0.11
C CYS A 108 -3.28 1.21 0.74
N MET A 109 -4.21 0.39 0.21
CA MET A 109 -5.43 0.01 0.92
C MET A 109 -5.22 -1.16 1.90
N GLY A 110 -3.99 -1.66 2.02
CA GLY A 110 -3.63 -2.67 3.01
C GLY A 110 -3.55 -2.11 4.44
N SER A 111 -3.97 -2.90 5.42
CA SER A 111 -3.96 -2.52 6.85
C SER A 111 -2.57 -2.17 7.37
N LEU A 112 -1.52 -2.85 6.89
CA LEU A 112 -0.12 -2.59 7.26
C LEU A 112 0.36 -1.20 6.84
N THR A 113 -0.24 -0.59 5.81
CA THR A 113 0.12 0.77 5.39
C THR A 113 -0.26 1.77 6.46
N ILE A 114 -1.50 1.69 6.95
CA ILE A 114 -2.02 2.58 7.98
C ILE A 114 -1.34 2.26 9.31
N LEU A 115 -1.40 1.01 9.75
CA LEU A 115 -0.89 0.64 11.06
C LEU A 115 0.64 0.78 11.14
N GLY A 116 1.36 0.36 10.11
CA GLY A 116 2.81 0.49 10.06
C GLY A 116 3.26 1.95 9.99
N ALA A 117 2.53 2.81 9.28
CA ALA A 117 2.82 4.26 9.26
C ALA A 117 2.57 4.92 10.61
N ILE A 118 1.48 4.55 11.30
CA ILE A 118 1.17 5.04 12.64
C ILE A 118 2.22 4.56 13.64
N GLN A 119 2.52 3.26 13.67
CA GLN A 119 3.53 2.68 14.56
C GLN A 119 4.91 3.31 14.32
N GLU A 120 5.36 3.39 13.06
CA GLU A 120 6.63 4.04 12.74
C GLU A 120 6.63 5.51 13.16
N GLY A 121 5.51 6.23 12.96
CA GLY A 121 5.43 7.64 13.28
C GLY A 121 5.38 7.92 14.79
N MET A 122 4.69 7.09 15.56
CA MET A 122 4.53 7.30 17.00
C MET A 122 5.67 6.73 17.84
N THR A 123 6.17 5.54 17.48
CA THR A 123 7.17 4.81 18.30
C THR A 123 8.54 4.74 17.65
N GLY A 124 8.67 5.13 16.38
CA GLY A 124 9.89 4.94 15.59
C GLY A 124 10.10 3.51 15.10
N ASP A 125 9.23 2.56 15.46
CA ASP A 125 9.35 1.15 15.08
C ASP A 125 8.85 0.92 13.65
N ALA A 126 9.79 0.62 12.75
CA ALA A 126 9.54 0.39 11.33
C ALA A 126 9.33 -1.10 10.97
N HIS A 127 9.28 -2.02 11.94
CA HIS A 127 9.23 -3.46 11.68
C HIS A 127 8.07 -3.88 10.75
N LEU A 128 6.87 -3.37 10.98
CA LEU A 128 5.71 -3.65 10.11
C LEU A 128 5.91 -3.13 8.68
N LEU A 129 6.57 -1.98 8.52
CA LEU A 129 6.86 -1.40 7.22
C LEU A 129 7.97 -2.13 6.49
N PHE A 130 8.92 -2.75 7.18
CA PHE A 130 9.91 -3.64 6.55
C PHE A 130 9.29 -4.93 6.02
N ILE A 131 8.39 -5.55 6.79
CA ILE A 131 7.60 -6.70 6.30
C ILE A 131 6.82 -6.29 5.04
N LYS A 132 6.16 -5.13 5.09
CA LYS A 132 5.43 -4.60 3.95
C LYS A 132 6.34 -4.32 2.75
N SER A 133 7.53 -3.77 2.97
CA SER A 133 8.51 -3.47 1.92
C SER A 133 8.90 -4.68 1.10
N LEU A 134 9.01 -5.85 1.77
CA LEU A 134 9.24 -7.12 1.10
C LEU A 134 8.04 -7.55 0.25
N MET A 135 6.83 -7.48 0.82
CA MET A 135 5.58 -7.86 0.13
C MET A 135 5.31 -7.00 -1.10
N ASP A 136 5.36 -5.67 -0.94
CA ASP A 136 5.12 -4.71 -2.01
C ASP A 136 6.25 -4.77 -3.05
N GLY A 137 7.51 -4.95 -2.62
CA GLY A 137 8.66 -5.13 -3.50
C GLY A 137 8.50 -6.33 -4.43
N VAL A 138 8.21 -7.53 -3.90
CA VAL A 138 7.98 -8.74 -4.70
C VAL A 138 6.75 -8.58 -5.60
N SER A 139 5.66 -8.02 -5.06
CA SER A 139 4.44 -7.75 -5.83
C SER A 139 4.68 -6.77 -6.99
N SER A 140 5.53 -5.78 -6.80
CA SER A 140 5.85 -4.77 -7.82
C SER A 140 6.61 -5.35 -9.00
N ILE A 141 7.51 -6.31 -8.76
CA ILE A 141 8.16 -7.08 -9.84
C ILE A 141 7.09 -7.81 -10.66
N ALA A 142 6.21 -8.55 -9.99
CA ALA A 142 5.17 -9.34 -10.63
C ALA A 142 4.18 -8.47 -11.41
N LEU A 143 3.61 -7.44 -10.78
CA LEU A 143 2.66 -6.52 -11.40
C LEU A 143 3.28 -5.74 -12.56
N ALA A 144 4.49 -5.21 -12.38
CA ALA A 144 5.11 -4.38 -13.43
C ALA A 144 5.54 -5.22 -14.65
N SER A 145 5.80 -6.52 -14.47
CA SER A 145 6.08 -7.43 -15.59
C SER A 145 4.86 -7.68 -16.50
N GLY A 146 3.64 -7.60 -15.96
CA GLY A 146 2.39 -7.81 -16.71
C GLY A 146 1.64 -6.53 -17.10
N LEU A 147 1.57 -5.55 -16.20
CA LEU A 147 0.83 -4.29 -16.35
C LEU A 147 1.73 -3.11 -16.77
N GLY A 148 3.05 -3.30 -16.71
CA GLY A 148 4.03 -2.34 -17.22
C GLY A 148 4.24 -1.13 -16.31
N ILE A 149 4.61 -0.01 -16.94
CA ILE A 149 5.15 1.16 -16.25
C ILE A 149 4.16 1.88 -15.32
N GLY A 150 2.84 1.64 -15.45
CA GLY A 150 1.84 2.20 -14.54
C GLY A 150 2.10 1.84 -13.07
N VAL A 151 2.65 0.66 -12.81
CA VAL A 151 2.99 0.17 -11.46
C VAL A 151 4.09 1.01 -10.82
N LEU A 152 5.12 1.40 -11.57
CA LEU A 152 6.20 2.26 -11.06
C LEU A 152 5.66 3.60 -10.54
N PHE A 153 4.64 4.14 -11.23
CA PHE A 153 4.03 5.41 -10.85
C PHE A 153 3.15 5.32 -9.60
N SER A 154 2.81 4.12 -9.11
CA SER A 154 2.08 3.95 -7.85
C SER A 154 2.93 4.29 -6.63
N ALA A 155 4.26 4.37 -6.79
CA ALA A 155 5.16 4.87 -5.75
C ALA A 155 4.82 6.31 -5.32
N VAL A 156 4.26 7.13 -6.22
CA VAL A 156 3.87 8.52 -5.91
C VAL A 156 2.69 8.57 -4.94
N PRO A 157 1.49 7.99 -5.25
CA PRO A 157 0.41 7.97 -4.30
C PRO A 157 0.73 7.15 -3.05
N LEU A 158 1.59 6.12 -3.14
CA LEU A 158 2.10 5.40 -1.97
C LEU A 158 2.89 6.31 -1.03
N LEU A 159 3.84 7.09 -1.55
CA LEU A 159 4.63 8.02 -0.75
C LEU A 159 3.74 9.10 -0.12
N ILE A 160 2.77 9.62 -0.85
CA ILE A 160 1.82 10.63 -0.33
C ILE A 160 0.95 10.03 0.78
N TYR A 161 0.39 8.85 0.54
CA TYR A 161 -0.53 8.20 1.47
C TYR A 161 0.19 7.69 2.72
N GLN A 162 1.15 6.79 2.54
CA GLN A 162 1.90 6.19 3.64
C GLN A 162 2.77 7.25 4.34
N GLY A 163 3.50 8.07 3.58
CA GLY A 163 4.35 9.13 4.14
C GLY A 163 3.56 10.22 4.83
N GLY A 164 2.39 10.59 4.29
CA GLY A 164 1.47 11.53 4.94
C GLY A 164 1.00 11.02 6.31
N ILE A 165 0.59 9.76 6.40
CA ILE A 165 0.18 9.16 7.68
C ILE A 165 1.36 9.10 8.66
N THR A 166 2.54 8.66 8.21
CA THR A 166 3.73 8.60 9.08
C THR A 166 4.10 9.98 9.61
N LEU A 167 4.09 11.01 8.77
CA LEU A 167 4.38 12.40 9.15
C LEU A 167 3.35 12.96 10.14
N LEU A 168 2.06 12.77 9.86
CA LEU A 168 0.99 13.17 10.76
C LEU A 168 1.11 12.47 12.11
N SER A 169 1.47 11.18 12.12
CA SER A 169 1.64 10.39 13.35
C SER A 169 2.85 10.85 14.17
N MET A 170 3.97 11.20 13.52
CA MET A 170 5.12 11.82 14.20
C MET A 170 4.76 13.18 14.81
N TRP A 171 4.00 13.99 14.07
CA TRP A 171 3.55 15.28 14.56
C TRP A 171 2.62 15.11 15.77
N LEU A 172 1.62 14.23 15.69
CA LEU A 172 0.69 13.93 16.79
C LEU A 172 1.38 13.29 18.00
N GLY A 173 2.40 12.44 17.78
CA GLY A 173 3.19 11.84 18.87
C GLY A 173 3.90 12.87 19.75
N ASN A 174 4.18 14.07 19.22
CA ASN A 174 4.71 15.18 20.03
C ASN A 174 3.64 15.87 20.90
N PHE A 175 2.35 15.73 20.56
CA PHE A 175 1.23 16.34 21.30
C PHE A 175 0.57 15.38 22.31
N PHE A 176 0.63 14.06 22.07
CA PHE A 176 0.12 13.04 22.99
C PHE A 176 1.30 12.39 23.74
N PRO A 177 1.52 12.70 25.03
CA PRO A 177 2.56 12.04 25.80
C PRO A 177 2.28 10.54 25.88
N ALA A 178 3.35 9.75 26.01
CA ALA A 178 3.39 8.27 26.03
C ALA A 178 2.52 7.56 27.10
N ILE A 179 1.64 8.28 27.79
CA ILE A 179 0.74 7.83 28.86
C ILE A 179 -0.64 7.38 28.35
N MET A 180 -0.95 7.55 27.05
CA MET A 180 -2.24 7.19 26.46
C MET A 180 -2.23 5.96 25.52
N ILE A 181 -1.13 5.19 25.50
CA ILE A 181 -1.01 3.94 24.72
C ILE A 181 -0.90 2.75 25.67
#